data_AF-A0A542N214-F1
#
_entry.id   AF-A0A542N214-F1
#
_cell.length_a   1.000
_cell.length_b   1.000
_cell.length_c   1.000
_cell.angle_alpha   90.00
_cell.angle_beta   90.00
_cell.angle_gamma   90.00
#
_symmetry.space_group_name_H-M   'P 1'
#
loop_
_entity.id
_entity.type
_entity.pdbx_description
1 polymer ?
#
loop_
_entity_poly.entity_id
_entity_poly.type
_entity_poly.pdbx_seq_one_letter_code
_entity_poly.pdbx_strand_id
1 'polypeptide(L)'
;MTWGVCALVVVGLVAMVVVPVATAGPLPVITLRDPMNDALAQQVEAAQADLWPYRDAMAEDFEATIPQIEFIGDARAALSGSAAEAESGLYTLLDATTTPSSARVTLALTATRTTGWWNSQSTAAVCFTLVFPQNEATILTEPADCGDGGPTEPPALPGFDDATRAVPLDELDVRLRVTEEDYPVLPCQCASGGDCDCPGG
;
A
#
# COMPACT_ATOMS: atom_id res chain seq x y z
N MET A 1 -62.12 -70.26 -1.06
CA MET A 1 -61.98 -69.19 -0.04
C MET A 1 -60.53 -69.12 0.37
N THR A 2 -59.90 -67.98 0.04
CA THR A 2 -58.75 -67.31 0.71
C THR A 2 -57.64 -68.15 1.37
N TRP A 3 -56.46 -68.11 0.76
CA TRP A 3 -55.13 -67.92 1.38
C TRP A 3 -54.40 -66.94 0.43
N GLY A 4 -53.77 -65.84 0.81
CA GLY A 4 -52.99 -65.57 2.02
C GLY A 4 -51.61 -65.12 1.53
N VAL A 5 -51.38 -63.82 1.54
CA VAL A 5 -50.30 -63.03 0.90
C VAL A 5 -48.91 -63.31 1.51
N CYS A 6 -47.84 -63.15 0.72
CA CYS A 6 -46.64 -62.45 1.22
C CYS A 6 -45.90 -61.73 0.08
N ALA A 7 -45.80 -60.42 0.25
CA ALA A 7 -45.22 -59.45 -0.66
C ALA A 7 -43.76 -59.15 -0.30
N LEU A 8 -42.98 -58.70 -1.29
CA LEU A 8 -41.85 -57.81 -1.07
C LEU A 8 -41.65 -56.96 -2.33
N VAL A 9 -42.25 -55.76 -2.31
CA VAL A 9 -42.05 -54.72 -3.32
C VAL A 9 -40.98 -53.78 -2.78
N VAL A 10 -39.83 -53.72 -3.46
CA VAL A 10 -38.75 -52.80 -3.15
C VAL A 10 -39.11 -51.42 -3.71
N VAL A 11 -39.26 -50.46 -2.81
CA VAL A 11 -39.47 -49.04 -3.10
C VAL A 11 -38.13 -48.43 -3.52
N GLY A 12 -38.00 -48.06 -4.79
CA GLY A 12 -36.89 -47.27 -5.33
C GLY A 12 -37.41 -45.93 -5.83
N LEU A 13 -37.28 -44.91 -5.00
CA LEU A 13 -37.76 -43.54 -5.19
C LEU A 13 -36.84 -42.80 -6.18
N VAL A 14 -37.30 -42.54 -7.40
CA VAL A 14 -36.60 -41.70 -8.37
C VAL A 14 -37.04 -40.24 -8.14
N ALA A 15 -36.29 -39.52 -7.32
CA ALA A 15 -36.45 -38.08 -7.17
C ALA A 15 -35.86 -37.39 -8.40
N MET A 16 -36.73 -36.96 -9.32
CA MET A 16 -36.39 -36.13 -10.46
C MET A 16 -36.13 -34.70 -9.96
N VAL A 17 -34.87 -34.35 -9.71
CA VAL A 17 -34.46 -32.97 -9.37
C VAL A 17 -34.44 -32.16 -10.65
N VAL A 18 -35.46 -31.32 -10.84
CA VAL A 18 -35.46 -30.26 -11.85
C VAL A 18 -34.49 -29.19 -11.36
N VAL A 19 -33.28 -29.17 -11.90
CA VAL A 19 -32.33 -28.06 -11.70
C VAL A 19 -32.79 -26.90 -12.60
N PRO A 20 -33.23 -25.75 -12.05
CA PRO A 20 -33.47 -24.59 -12.88
C PRO A 20 -32.14 -24.15 -13.50
N VAL A 21 -32.10 -24.07 -14.83
CA VAL A 21 -31.04 -23.40 -15.57
C VAL A 21 -31.11 -21.92 -15.19
N ALA A 22 -30.36 -21.55 -14.16
CA ALA A 22 -30.09 -20.16 -13.86
C ALA A 22 -29.33 -19.60 -15.06
N THR A 23 -29.95 -18.62 -15.71
CA THR A 23 -29.31 -17.76 -16.71
C THR A 23 -27.98 -17.28 -16.14
N ALA A 24 -26.88 -17.68 -16.78
CA ALA A 24 -25.54 -17.27 -16.44
C ALA A 24 -25.43 -15.74 -16.52
N GLY A 25 -25.59 -15.08 -15.38
CA GLY A 25 -25.01 -13.76 -15.18
C GLY A 25 -23.49 -13.88 -15.28
N PRO A 26 -22.77 -12.83 -15.70
CA PRO A 26 -21.32 -12.83 -15.67
C PRO A 26 -20.89 -13.19 -14.24
N LEU A 27 -20.10 -14.26 -14.12
CA LEU A 27 -19.46 -14.63 -12.87
C LEU A 27 -18.68 -13.41 -12.37
N PRO A 28 -18.73 -13.08 -11.06
CA PRO A 28 -17.83 -12.07 -10.52
C PRO A 28 -16.41 -12.56 -10.82
N VAL A 29 -15.64 -11.73 -11.53
CA VAL A 29 -14.21 -11.94 -11.67
C VAL A 29 -13.65 -11.78 -10.26
N ILE A 30 -13.42 -12.90 -9.58
CA ILE A 30 -12.58 -12.91 -8.38
C ILE A 30 -11.17 -12.67 -8.91
N THR A 31 -10.75 -11.42 -8.98
CA THR A 31 -9.33 -11.10 -9.10
C THR A 31 -8.70 -11.66 -7.83
N LEU A 32 -7.90 -12.73 -7.96
CA LEU A 32 -7.04 -13.17 -6.86
C LEU A 32 -6.09 -12.00 -6.59
N ARG A 33 -6.36 -11.28 -5.50
CA ARG A 33 -5.58 -10.15 -5.03
C ARG A 33 -4.16 -10.64 -4.77
N ASP A 34 -3.17 -10.01 -5.40
CA ASP A 34 -1.78 -10.39 -5.21
C ASP A 34 -1.38 -9.97 -3.78
N PRO A 35 -0.99 -10.90 -2.89
CA PRO A 35 -0.59 -10.56 -1.53
C PRO A 35 0.62 -9.60 -1.48
N MET A 36 1.40 -9.50 -2.56
CA MET A 36 2.47 -8.51 -2.67
C MET A 36 1.91 -7.10 -2.91
N ASN A 37 0.84 -6.96 -3.70
CA ASN A 37 0.12 -5.69 -3.84
C ASN A 37 -0.51 -5.25 -2.52
N ASP A 38 -1.07 -6.18 -1.74
CA ASP A 38 -1.60 -5.86 -0.41
C ASP A 38 -0.51 -5.38 0.54
N ALA A 39 0.69 -5.98 0.47
CA ALA A 39 1.84 -5.53 1.27
C ALA A 39 2.34 -4.15 0.84
N LEU A 40 2.41 -3.87 -0.46
CA LEU A 40 2.77 -2.55 -0.97
C LEU A 40 1.73 -1.50 -0.57
N ALA A 41 0.43 -1.81 -0.70
CA ALA A 41 -0.65 -0.92 -0.30
C ALA A 41 -0.56 -0.56 1.19
N GLN A 42 -0.32 -1.55 2.06
CA GLN A 42 -0.11 -1.33 3.49
C GLN A 42 1.10 -0.44 3.77
N GLN A 43 2.21 -0.60 3.02
CA GLN A 43 3.39 0.25 3.19
C GLN A 43 3.14 1.69 2.72
N VAL A 44 2.35 1.91 1.66
CA VAL A 44 1.95 3.26 1.24
C VAL A 44 1.10 3.92 2.33
N GLU A 45 0.12 3.20 2.90
CA GLU A 45 -0.68 3.75 4.01
C GLU A 45 0.15 3.97 5.29
N ALA A 46 1.16 3.13 5.54
CA ALA A 46 2.11 3.35 6.63
C ALA A 46 2.95 4.61 6.39
N ALA A 47 3.43 4.85 5.17
CA ALA A 47 4.16 6.06 4.83
C ALA A 47 3.31 7.32 5.02
N GLN A 48 2.01 7.27 4.68
CA GLN A 48 1.07 8.37 4.97
C GLN A 48 0.93 8.61 6.48
N ALA A 49 0.81 7.55 7.27
CA ALA A 49 0.68 7.64 8.72
C ALA A 49 1.95 8.17 9.39
N ASP A 50 3.11 7.69 8.95
CA ASP A 50 4.42 8.09 9.49
C ASP A 50 4.76 9.55 9.14
N LEU A 51 4.32 10.02 7.96
CA LEU A 51 4.57 11.39 7.51
C LEU A 51 3.48 12.38 7.93
N TRP A 52 2.36 11.90 8.46
CA TRP A 52 1.28 12.74 8.97
C TRP A 52 1.72 13.79 10.00
N PRO A 53 2.53 13.46 11.02
CA PRO A 53 3.00 14.45 12.01
C PRO A 53 3.88 15.53 11.41
N TYR A 54 4.52 15.26 10.28
CA TYR A 54 5.43 16.17 9.59
C TYR A 54 4.74 17.00 8.50
N ARG A 55 3.44 16.81 8.26
CA ARG A 55 2.75 17.37 7.08
C ARG A 55 2.94 18.89 6.94
N ASP A 56 2.83 19.62 8.05
CA ASP A 56 2.84 21.09 8.05
C ASP A 56 4.28 21.59 7.79
N ALA A 57 5.27 20.92 8.40
CA ALA A 57 6.68 21.18 8.16
C ALA A 57 7.12 20.80 6.73
N MET A 58 6.62 19.68 6.20
CA MET A 58 6.86 19.25 4.82
C MET A 58 6.25 20.24 3.81
N ALA A 59 5.04 20.76 4.09
CA ALA A 59 4.42 21.77 3.25
C ALA A 59 5.25 23.06 3.23
N GLU A 60 5.76 23.50 4.39
CA GLU A 60 6.56 24.72 4.56
C GLU A 60 7.96 24.61 3.94
N ASP A 61 8.73 23.61 4.34
CA ASP A 61 10.12 23.40 3.92
C ASP A 61 10.50 21.92 4.03
N PHE A 62 10.22 21.15 2.96
CA PHE A 62 10.59 19.75 2.91
C PHE A 62 12.11 19.54 2.92
N GLU A 63 12.93 20.46 2.37
CA GLU A 63 14.39 20.30 2.33
C GLU A 63 15.00 20.40 3.72
N ALA A 64 14.42 21.23 4.60
CA ALA A 64 14.79 21.26 6.01
C ALA A 64 14.18 20.11 6.83
N THR A 65 13.01 19.59 6.41
CA THR A 65 12.25 18.59 7.17
C THR A 65 12.74 17.16 6.91
N ILE A 66 12.96 16.77 5.66
CA ILE A 66 13.36 15.40 5.27
C ILE A 66 14.59 14.90 6.04
N PRO A 67 15.68 15.69 6.22
CA PRO A 67 16.86 15.24 6.97
C PRO A 67 16.59 14.91 8.45
N GLN A 68 15.45 15.35 8.99
CA GLN A 68 15.03 15.06 10.37
C GLN A 68 14.21 13.77 10.47
N ILE A 69 13.85 13.16 9.33
CA ILE A 69 13.02 11.97 9.23
C ILE A 69 13.92 10.75 8.93
N GLU A 70 14.31 10.04 9.98
CA GLU A 70 15.33 8.98 9.95
C GLU A 70 15.02 7.80 9.02
N PHE A 71 13.74 7.62 8.69
CA PHE A 71 13.27 6.51 7.85
C PHE A 71 13.18 6.87 6.36
N ILE A 72 13.46 8.12 5.97
CA ILE A 72 13.63 8.50 4.56
C ILE A 72 15.12 8.48 4.21
N GLY A 73 15.49 7.71 3.20
CA GLY A 73 16.81 7.78 2.57
C GLY A 73 16.77 8.65 1.32
N ASP A 74 17.57 9.71 1.25
CA ASP A 74 17.68 10.56 0.05
C ASP A 74 18.52 9.89 -1.04
N ALA A 75 17.88 9.56 -2.16
CA ALA A 75 18.53 8.97 -3.33
C ALA A 75 18.62 9.92 -4.53
N ARG A 76 18.14 11.17 -4.41
CA ARG A 76 18.11 12.15 -5.51
C ARG A 76 19.51 12.41 -6.07
N ALA A 77 20.50 12.51 -5.19
CA ALA A 77 21.89 12.70 -5.58
C ALA A 77 22.42 11.50 -6.40
N ALA A 78 22.12 10.27 -5.98
CA ALA A 78 22.51 9.06 -6.70
C ALA A 78 21.85 8.98 -8.09
N LEU A 79 20.56 9.33 -8.18
CA LEU A 79 19.80 9.35 -9.44
C LEU A 79 20.30 10.41 -10.43
N SER A 80 20.81 11.54 -9.95
CA SER A 80 21.36 12.61 -10.80
C SER A 80 22.72 12.27 -11.46
N GLY A 81 23.24 11.05 -11.26
CA GLY A 81 24.53 10.60 -11.79
C GLY A 81 25.73 11.14 -11.00
N SER A 82 25.51 11.65 -9.78
CA SER A 82 26.62 11.97 -8.88
C SER A 82 27.25 10.69 -8.33
N ALA A 83 28.50 10.77 -7.86
CA ALA A 83 29.15 9.63 -7.19
C ALA A 83 28.62 9.39 -5.76
N ALA A 84 27.55 10.09 -5.36
CA ALA A 84 26.92 9.88 -4.07
C ALA A 84 26.18 8.55 -4.05
N GLU A 85 26.33 7.81 -2.95
CA GLU A 85 25.54 6.61 -2.69
C GLU A 85 24.15 7.04 -2.22
N ALA A 86 23.12 6.27 -2.59
CA ALA A 86 21.79 6.48 -2.05
C ALA A 86 21.79 6.18 -0.55
N GLU A 87 21.23 7.09 0.24
CA GLU A 87 21.06 6.84 1.66
C GLU A 87 20.02 5.74 1.87
N SER A 88 20.25 4.84 2.84
CA SER A 88 19.32 3.76 3.14
C SER A 88 18.26 4.24 4.14
N GLY A 89 17.00 4.12 3.78
CA GLY A 89 15.83 4.32 4.65
C GLY A 89 14.76 3.26 4.38
N LEU A 90 13.66 3.31 5.15
CA LEU A 90 12.46 2.52 4.83
C LEU A 90 11.80 3.05 3.55
N TYR A 91 11.85 4.36 3.34
CA TYR A 91 11.32 5.06 2.19
C TYR A 91 12.47 5.67 1.40
N THR A 92 12.54 5.41 0.10
CA THR A 92 13.58 6.01 -0.75
C THR A 92 13.03 7.25 -1.44
N LEU A 93 13.64 8.40 -1.20
CA LEU A 93 13.27 9.65 -1.86
C LEU A 93 13.87 9.71 -3.27
N LEU A 94 13.00 9.79 -4.28
CA LEU A 94 13.39 9.86 -5.69
C LEU A 94 13.39 11.28 -6.24
N ASP A 95 12.43 12.09 -5.81
CA ASP A 95 12.27 13.48 -6.25
C ASP A 95 11.49 14.28 -5.20
N ALA A 96 11.71 15.59 -5.17
CA ALA A 96 10.90 16.49 -4.36
C ALA A 96 10.85 17.89 -4.96
N THR A 97 9.66 18.48 -4.97
CA THR A 97 9.40 19.79 -5.56
C THR A 97 8.45 20.60 -4.69
N THR A 98 8.64 21.92 -4.67
CA THR A 98 7.71 22.85 -4.01
C THR A 98 7.07 23.77 -5.03
N THR A 99 5.79 24.02 -4.81
CA THR A 99 5.00 25.06 -5.49
C THR A 99 4.48 26.04 -4.44
N PRO A 100 3.98 27.23 -4.84
CA PRO A 100 3.38 28.17 -3.89
C PRO A 100 2.19 27.60 -3.09
N SER A 101 1.57 26.52 -3.56
CA SER A 101 0.37 25.92 -2.97
C SER A 101 0.61 24.55 -2.30
N SER A 102 1.77 23.92 -2.51
CA SER A 102 2.03 22.58 -1.98
C SER A 102 3.49 22.18 -2.12
N ALA A 103 3.96 21.32 -1.21
CA ALA A 103 5.16 20.51 -1.42
C ALA A 103 4.78 19.12 -1.96
N ARG A 104 5.65 18.53 -2.76
CA ARG A 104 5.47 17.23 -3.42
C ARG A 104 6.73 16.41 -3.22
N VAL A 105 6.57 15.19 -2.74
CA VAL A 105 7.68 14.28 -2.42
C VAL A 105 7.39 12.92 -3.02
N THR A 106 8.25 12.48 -3.94
CA THR A 106 8.13 11.20 -4.64
C THR A 106 8.97 10.15 -3.93
N LEU A 107 8.30 9.11 -3.43
CA LEU A 107 8.90 8.05 -2.66
C LEU A 107 8.80 6.73 -3.42
N ALA A 108 9.80 5.86 -3.22
CA ALA A 108 9.78 4.47 -3.61
C ALA A 108 9.78 3.56 -2.39
N LEU A 109 8.99 2.49 -2.48
CA LEU A 109 8.89 1.41 -1.53
C LEU A 109 9.19 0.09 -2.20
N THR A 110 9.74 -0.86 -1.44
CA THR A 110 9.89 -2.24 -1.90
C THR A 110 9.18 -3.22 -0.97
N ALA A 111 8.67 -4.30 -1.54
CA ALA A 111 8.18 -5.46 -0.81
C ALA A 111 8.89 -6.70 -1.35
N THR A 112 9.58 -7.42 -0.47
CA THR A 112 10.24 -8.69 -0.80
C THR A 112 9.49 -9.84 -0.17
N ARG A 113 9.21 -10.87 -0.97
CA ARG A 113 8.62 -12.12 -0.49
C ARG A 113 9.47 -13.31 -0.92
N THR A 114 9.82 -14.13 0.05
CA THR A 114 10.40 -15.46 -0.22
C THR A 114 9.28 -16.45 -0.50
N THR A 115 9.35 -17.14 -1.63
CA THR A 115 8.39 -18.15 -2.06
C THR A 115 9.07 -19.51 -2.31
N GLY A 116 8.37 -20.59 -1.93
CA GLY A 116 8.75 -21.96 -2.26
C GLY A 116 9.88 -22.58 -1.41
N TRP A 117 10.11 -23.89 -1.63
CA TRP A 117 11.13 -24.68 -0.91
C TRP A 117 12.57 -24.39 -1.37
N TRP A 118 12.74 -23.66 -2.48
CA TRP A 118 14.05 -23.32 -3.09
C TRP A 118 14.53 -21.90 -2.74
N ASN A 119 13.88 -21.19 -1.82
CA ASN A 119 14.18 -19.79 -1.46
C ASN A 119 14.15 -18.82 -2.65
N SER A 120 13.18 -18.96 -3.56
CA SER A 120 13.00 -17.99 -4.65
C SER A 120 12.46 -16.69 -4.05
N GLN A 121 13.20 -15.59 -4.20
CA GLN A 121 12.76 -14.27 -3.76
C GLN A 121 12.06 -13.56 -4.93
N SER A 122 10.92 -12.96 -4.63
CA SER A 122 10.23 -12.03 -5.54
C SER A 122 10.23 -10.67 -4.86
N THR A 123 10.63 -9.64 -5.61
CA THR A 123 10.61 -8.26 -5.14
C THR A 123 9.66 -7.46 -6.01
N ALA A 124 8.88 -6.60 -5.38
CA ALA A 124 8.07 -5.61 -6.07
C ALA A 124 8.33 -4.23 -5.50
N ALA A 125 8.13 -3.20 -6.30
CA ALA A 125 8.28 -1.81 -5.91
C ALA A 125 7.04 -1.01 -6.28
N VAL A 126 6.76 0.05 -5.53
CA VAL A 126 5.78 1.08 -5.91
C VAL A 126 6.41 2.46 -5.74
N CYS A 127 6.12 3.35 -6.68
CA CYS A 127 6.48 4.75 -6.58
C CYS A 127 5.22 5.62 -6.59
N PHE A 128 5.21 6.60 -5.70
CA PHE A 128 4.07 7.47 -5.47
C PHE A 128 4.54 8.84 -5.00
N THR A 129 3.77 9.86 -5.30
CA THR A 129 4.01 11.22 -4.81
C THR A 129 3.06 11.50 -3.66
N LEU A 130 3.60 11.90 -2.52
CA LEU A 130 2.83 12.55 -1.47
C LEU A 130 2.82 14.06 -1.71
N VAL A 131 1.62 14.63 -1.73
CA VAL A 131 1.41 16.07 -1.86
C VAL A 131 0.95 16.60 -0.51
N PHE A 132 1.66 17.61 -0.02
CA PHE A 132 1.39 18.33 1.22
C PHE A 132 0.88 19.73 0.85
N PRO A 133 -0.45 19.94 0.76
CA PRO A 133 -1.00 21.24 0.43
C PRO A 133 -0.75 22.25 1.54
N GLN A 134 -0.50 23.48 1.15
CA GLN A 134 -0.31 24.60 2.06
C GLN A 134 -1.63 24.96 2.75
N ASN A 135 -1.62 25.10 4.07
CA ASN A 135 -2.78 25.47 4.89
C ASN A 135 -3.97 24.49 4.83
N GLU A 136 -3.75 23.24 4.43
CA GLU A 136 -4.77 22.18 4.51
C GLU A 136 -4.23 20.99 5.31
N ALA A 137 -4.99 20.53 6.30
CA ALA A 137 -4.65 19.32 7.06
C ALA A 137 -5.02 18.07 6.24
N THR A 138 -4.27 17.83 5.17
CA THR A 138 -4.48 16.73 4.23
C THR A 138 -3.15 16.27 3.65
N ILE A 139 -3.01 14.98 3.36
CA ILE A 139 -1.98 14.47 2.45
C ILE A 139 -2.71 13.84 1.27
N LEU A 140 -2.33 14.22 0.06
CA LEU A 140 -2.80 13.56 -1.17
C LEU A 140 -1.73 12.58 -1.65
N THR A 141 -2.15 11.48 -2.24
CA THR A 141 -1.26 10.48 -2.82
C THR A 141 -1.58 10.32 -4.29
N GLU A 142 -0.57 10.53 -5.12
CA GLU A 142 -0.67 10.52 -6.57
C GLU A 142 0.27 9.44 -7.14
N PRO A 143 -0.08 8.83 -8.29
CA PRO A 143 0.81 7.90 -8.96
C PRO A 143 2.09 8.62 -9.41
N ALA A 144 3.23 7.95 -9.32
CA ALA A 144 4.51 8.46 -9.78
C ALA A 144 5.29 7.38 -10.52
N ASP A 145 6.16 7.82 -11.43
CA ASP A 145 7.10 6.93 -12.09
C ASP A 145 8.25 6.59 -11.13
N CYS A 146 8.76 5.37 -11.24
CA CYS A 146 9.90 4.91 -10.46
C CYS A 146 11.27 5.35 -11.01
N GLY A 147 11.27 6.30 -11.95
CA GLY A 147 12.47 6.83 -12.60
C GLY A 147 12.17 7.19 -14.06
N ASP A 148 13.23 7.42 -14.85
CA ASP A 148 13.10 7.85 -16.26
C ASP A 148 12.50 6.77 -17.19
N GLY A 149 12.38 5.53 -16.70
CA GLY A 149 11.81 4.39 -17.43
C GLY A 149 10.27 4.32 -17.45
N GLY A 150 9.61 5.18 -16.67
CA GLY A 150 8.16 5.21 -16.53
C GLY A 150 7.61 4.33 -15.39
N PRO A 151 6.29 4.06 -15.35
CA PRO A 151 5.62 3.54 -14.16
C PRO A 151 5.83 2.03 -13.94
N THR A 152 6.39 1.34 -14.94
CA THR A 152 6.58 -0.12 -14.92
C THR A 152 8.03 -0.56 -14.79
N GLU A 153 8.97 0.39 -14.68
CA GLU A 153 10.40 0.11 -14.49
C GLU A 153 10.83 0.55 -13.10
N PRO A 154 11.54 -0.27 -12.31
CA PRO A 154 12.00 0.12 -10.98
C PRO A 154 13.10 1.21 -11.06
N PRO A 155 13.37 1.93 -9.96
CA PRO A 155 14.47 2.89 -9.90
C PRO A 155 15.82 2.20 -10.13
N ALA A 156 16.72 2.87 -10.84
CA ALA A 156 18.10 2.39 -11.05
C ALA A 156 18.98 2.63 -9.80
N LEU A 157 18.55 2.08 -8.66
CA LEU A 157 19.16 2.26 -7.34
C LEU A 157 19.55 0.93 -6.71
N PRO A 158 20.61 0.89 -5.87
CA PRO A 158 20.92 -0.29 -5.06
C PRO A 158 19.69 -0.72 -4.22
N GLY A 159 19.32 -1.99 -4.28
CA GLY A 159 18.12 -2.52 -3.62
C GLY A 159 16.92 -2.74 -4.55
N PHE A 160 16.99 -2.23 -5.78
CA PHE A 160 16.04 -2.49 -6.85
C PHE A 160 16.77 -3.26 -7.95
N ASP A 161 16.62 -4.59 -7.97
CA ASP A 161 17.28 -5.44 -8.96
C ASP A 161 16.45 -5.55 -10.26
N ASP A 162 17.04 -6.08 -11.33
CA ASP A 162 16.34 -6.34 -12.60
C ASP A 162 15.15 -7.31 -12.43
N ALA A 163 15.09 -8.04 -11.32
CA ALA A 163 13.99 -8.93 -10.97
C ALA A 163 12.86 -8.22 -10.20
N THR A 164 13.04 -6.94 -9.83
CA THR A 164 12.08 -6.14 -9.10
C THR A 164 10.99 -5.68 -10.05
N ARG A 165 9.77 -6.12 -9.78
CA ARG A 165 8.59 -5.68 -10.54
C ARG A 165 8.10 -4.34 -9.99
N ALA A 166 8.09 -3.29 -10.81
CA ALA A 166 7.33 -2.09 -10.46
C ALA A 166 5.82 -2.35 -10.59
N VAL A 167 5.07 -1.90 -9.60
CA VAL A 167 3.61 -2.02 -9.50
C VAL A 167 3.05 -0.60 -9.50
N PRO A 168 2.22 -0.23 -10.49
CA PRO A 168 1.56 1.08 -10.53
C PRO A 168 0.67 1.29 -9.30
N LEU A 169 0.59 2.53 -8.81
CA LEU A 169 -0.24 2.86 -7.64
C LEU A 169 -1.72 2.54 -7.87
N ASP A 170 -2.23 2.64 -9.10
CA ASP A 170 -3.62 2.35 -9.46
C ASP A 170 -3.97 0.85 -9.42
N GLU A 171 -2.96 -0.04 -9.37
CA GLU A 171 -3.16 -1.46 -9.10
C GLU A 171 -3.23 -1.78 -7.59
N LEU A 172 -3.00 -0.79 -6.73
CA LEU A 172 -3.04 -0.93 -5.28
C LEU A 172 -4.35 -0.36 -4.72
N ASP A 173 -4.90 -1.06 -3.72
CA ASP A 173 -6.05 -0.59 -2.96
C ASP A 173 -5.54 0.31 -1.81
N VAL A 174 -5.26 1.57 -2.14
CA VAL A 174 -4.73 2.58 -1.22
C VAL A 174 -5.68 3.77 -1.11
N ARG A 175 -5.72 4.38 0.08
CA ARG A 175 -6.37 5.68 0.22
C ARG A 175 -5.54 6.76 -0.47
N LEU A 176 -6.12 7.47 -1.43
CA LEU A 176 -5.44 8.55 -2.17
C LEU A 176 -5.48 9.91 -1.46
N ARG A 177 -6.26 10.01 -0.39
CA ARG A 177 -6.41 11.20 0.42
C ARG A 177 -6.58 10.80 1.87
N VAL A 178 -5.79 11.40 2.74
CA VAL A 178 -5.92 11.28 4.20
C VAL A 178 -6.04 12.65 4.83
N THR A 179 -6.80 12.72 5.93
CA THR A 179 -7.21 13.95 6.61
C THR A 179 -7.08 13.80 8.13
N GLU A 180 -7.39 14.85 8.89
CA GLU A 180 -7.41 14.78 10.36
C GLU A 180 -8.36 13.72 10.91
N GLU A 181 -9.44 13.41 10.17
CA GLU A 181 -10.39 12.36 10.56
C GLU A 181 -9.74 10.97 10.55
N ASP A 182 -8.74 10.77 9.70
CA ASP A 182 -8.00 9.50 9.58
C ASP A 182 -6.94 9.36 10.69
N TYR A 183 -6.46 10.48 11.24
CA TYR A 183 -5.41 10.54 12.26
C TYR A 183 -5.82 11.44 13.43
N PRO A 184 -6.85 11.04 14.20
CA PRO A 184 -7.35 11.84 15.29
C PRO A 184 -6.29 12.00 16.38
N VAL A 185 -6.03 13.24 16.79
CA VAL A 185 -5.23 13.52 17.98
C VAL A 185 -6.00 13.00 19.18
N LEU A 186 -5.50 11.91 19.77
CA LEU A 186 -6.09 11.35 20.97
C LEU A 186 -5.84 12.31 22.15
N PRO A 187 -6.84 12.56 23.01
CA PRO A 187 -6.67 13.47 24.13
C PRO A 187 -5.61 12.94 25.11
N CYS A 188 -4.79 13.83 25.66
CA CYS A 188 -3.85 13.49 26.71
C CYS A 188 -4.60 12.89 27.91
N GLN A 189 -4.16 11.71 28.36
CA GLN A 189 -4.69 11.11 29.57
C GLN A 189 -3.88 11.61 30.76
N CYS A 190 -4.31 12.73 31.33
CA CYS A 190 -3.70 13.26 32.54
C CYS A 190 -4.31 12.57 33.77
N ALA A 191 -3.49 11.85 34.53
CA ALA A 191 -3.88 11.43 35.87
C ALA A 191 -3.93 12.65 36.81
N SER A 192 -4.93 12.75 37.68
CA SER A 192 -5.05 13.87 38.62
C SER A 192 -3.84 13.92 39.57
N GLY A 193 -2.92 14.87 39.33
CA GLY A 193 -1.72 15.10 40.12
C GLY A 193 -0.44 14.42 39.61
N GLY A 194 -0.43 13.86 38.40
CA GLY A 194 0.75 13.28 37.75
C GLY A 194 1.04 13.90 36.39
N ASP A 195 2.10 13.40 35.74
CA ASP A 195 2.44 13.77 34.37
C ASP A 195 1.33 13.34 33.40
N CYS A 196 1.09 14.15 32.37
CA CYS A 196 0.13 13.82 31.33
C CYS A 196 0.74 12.81 30.37
N ASP A 197 0.06 11.69 30.15
CA ASP A 197 0.44 10.74 29.11
C ASP A 197 -0.25 11.19 27.81
N CYS A 198 0.47 12.00 27.04
CA CYS A 198 0.01 12.48 25.74
C CYS A 198 0.49 11.50 24.65
N PRO A 199 -0.43 10.89 23.87
CA PRO A 199 -0.03 10.11 22.71
C PRO A 199 0.67 11.03 21.71
N GLY A 200 1.95 10.77 21.45
CA GLY A 200 2.81 11.61 20.59
C GLY A 200 4.01 12.24 21.31
N GLY A 201 4.08 12.16 22.65
CA GLY A 201 5.19 12.71 23.45
C GLY A 201 4.90 14.10 24.01
#